data_AF-A0A839UDR8-F1
#
_entry.id   AF-A0A839UDR8-F1
#
_cell.length_a   1.000
_cell.length_b   1.000
_cell.length_c   1.000
_cell.angle_alpha   90.00
_cell.angle_beta   90.00
_cell.angle_gamma   90.00
#
_symmetry.space_group_name_H-M   'P 1'
#
loop_
_entity.id
_entity.type
_entity.pdbx_description
1 polymer ?
#
loop_
_entity_poly.entity_id
_entity_poly.type
_entity_poly.pdbx_seq_one_letter_code
_entity_poly.pdbx_strand_id
1 'polypeptide(L)' 'MSDFFYLIPISLALGLAGLVLFLWSLKNGQYEDLDGASERILYDDDMPSQ' A
#
# COMPACT_ATOMS: atom_id res chain seq x y z
N MET A 1 -8.87 -37.04 -3.70
CA MET A 1 -7.80 -36.37 -4.47
C MET A 1 -8.42 -35.43 -5.51
N SER A 2 -9.31 -34.54 -5.08
CA SER A 2 -10.06 -33.65 -6.00
C SER A 2 -10.34 -32.29 -5.38
N ASP A 3 -9.95 -32.08 -4.12
CA ASP A 3 -10.45 -30.95 -3.35
C ASP A 3 -9.61 -29.70 -3.64
N PHE A 4 -8.29 -29.80 -3.79
CA PHE A 4 -7.46 -28.60 -3.97
C PHE A 4 -7.60 -27.86 -5.31
N PHE A 5 -8.42 -28.35 -6.25
CA PHE A 5 -8.57 -27.73 -7.57
C PHE A 5 -9.22 -26.35 -7.51
N TYR A 6 -10.07 -26.08 -6.50
CA TYR A 6 -10.64 -24.74 -6.28
C TYR A 6 -9.61 -23.74 -5.73
N LEU A 7 -8.48 -24.19 -5.19
CA LEU A 7 -7.45 -23.28 -4.68
C LEU A 7 -6.74 -22.53 -5.81
N ILE A 8 -6.67 -23.11 -7.02
CA ILE A 8 -6.06 -22.48 -8.20
C ILE A 8 -6.81 -21.20 -8.61
N PRO A 9 -8.13 -21.24 -8.88
CA PRO A 9 -8.86 -20.01 -9.21
C PRO A 9 -8.93 -19.04 -8.04
N ILE A 10 -8.98 -19.51 -6.79
CA ILE A 10 -8.98 -18.64 -5.60
C ILE A 10 -7.65 -17.89 -5.47
N SER A 11 -6.51 -18.56 -5.63
CA SER A 11 -5.21 -17.90 -5.52
C SER A 11 -4.99 -16.89 -6.65
N LEU A 12 -5.43 -17.20 -7.87
CA LEU A 12 -5.41 -16.27 -9.00
C LEU A 12 -6.30 -15.05 -8.73
N ALA A 13 -7.51 -15.25 -8.19
CA ALA A 13 -8.42 -14.17 -7.84
C ALA A 13 -7.84 -13.27 -6.75
N LEU A 14 -7.23 -13.85 -5.70
CA LEU A 14 -6.59 -13.11 -4.63
C LEU A 14 -5.36 -12.33 -5.13
N GLY A 15 -4.55 -12.93 -6.01
CA GLY A 15 -3.42 -12.25 -6.64
C GLY A 15 -3.85 -11.06 -7.49
N LEU A 16 -4.88 -11.22 -8.33
CA LEU A 16 -5.46 -10.15 -9.13
C LEU A 16 -6.07 -9.05 -8.26
N ALA A 17 -6.82 -9.42 -7.21
CA ALA A 17 -7.40 -8.46 -6.27
C ALA A 17 -6.31 -7.62 -5.59
N GLY A 18 -5.24 -8.26 -5.11
CA GLY A 18 -4.09 -7.56 -4.52
C GLY A 18 -3.42 -6.62 -5.51
N LEU A 19 -3.22 -7.05 -6.76
CA LEU A 19 -2.62 -6.21 -7.81
C LEU A 19 -3.50 -4.99 -8.13
N VAL A 20 -4.81 -5.18 -8.29
CA VAL A 20 -5.76 -4.08 -8.57
C VAL A 20 -5.78 -3.08 -7.41
N LEU A 21 -5.84 -3.57 -6.16
CA LEU A 21 -5.81 -2.73 -4.97
C LEU A 21 -4.50 -1.95 -4.87
N PHE A 22 -3.37 -2.60 -5.15
CA PHE A 22 -2.06 -1.96 -5.16
C PHE A 22 -1.98 -0.84 -6.20
N LEU A 23 -2.39 -1.11 -7.44
CA LEU A 23 -2.41 -0.10 -8.50
C LEU A 23 -3.38 1.05 -8.19
N TRP A 24 -4.53 0.76 -7.58
CA TRP A 24 -5.47 1.78 -7.10
C TRP A 24 -4.85 2.64 -5.99
N SER A 25 -4.12 2.04 -5.06
CA SER A 25 -3.41 2.75 -3.99
C SER A 25 -2.34 3.69 -4.52
N LEU A 26 -1.60 3.28 -5.56
CA LEU A 26 -0.63 4.14 -6.26
C LEU A 26 -1.33 5.30 -6.96
N LYS A 27 -2.45 5.04 -7.67
CA LYS A 27 -3.19 6.09 -8.38
C LYS A 27 -3.82 7.13 -7.47
N ASN A 28 -4.15 6.76 -6.23
CA ASN A 28 -4.76 7.65 -5.25
C ASN A 28 -3.79 8.63 -4.60
N GLY A 29 -2.50 8.63 -4.99
CA GLY A 29 -1.53 9.61 -4.47
C GLY A 29 -1.24 9.46 -2.97
N GLN A 30 -1.62 8.34 -2.33
CA GLN A 30 -1.35 8.11 -0.90
C GLN A 30 0.14 8.08 -0.57
N TYR A 31 0.99 7.78 -1.56
CA TYR A 31 2.43 7.76 -1.40
C TYR A 31 3.07 9.15 -1.56
N GLU A 32 2.36 10.14 -2.10
CA GLU A 32 2.85 11.51 -2.30
C GLU A 32 2.96 12.27 -0.96
N ASP A 33 2.09 11.96 0.01
CA ASP A 33 2.14 12.54 1.37
C ASP A 33 3.12 11.81 2.30
N LEU A 34 3.58 10.59 1.96
CA LEU A 34 4.62 9.90 2.74
C LEU A 34 5.98 10.60 2.62
N ASP A 35 6.29 11.14 1.44
CA ASP A 35 7.49 11.97 1.23
C ASP A 35 7.43 13.24 2.09
N GLY A 36 6.29 13.94 2.10
CA GLY A 36 6.08 15.14 2.93
C GLY A 36 6.04 14.84 4.45
N ALA A 37 5.51 13.69 4.87
CA ALA A 37 5.50 13.29 6.27
C ALA A 37 6.91 12.95 6.81
N SER A 38 7.74 12.34 5.97
CA SER A 38 9.13 12.03 6.30
C SER A 38 10.00 13.29 6.38
N GLU A 39 9.69 14.30 5.57
CA GLU A 39 10.35 15.61 5.66
C GLU A 39 10.00 16.33 6.98
N ARG A 40 8.73 16.31 7.39
CA ARG A 40 8.31 16.90 8.66
C ARG A 40 8.95 16.23 9.87
N ILE A 41 9.04 14.90 9.92
CA ILE A 41 9.60 14.21 11.10
C ILE A 41 11.10 14.43 11.29
N LEU A 42 11.84 14.76 10.22
CA LEU A 42 13.27 15.04 10.30
C LEU A 42 13.56 16.48 10.76
N TYR A 43 12.64 17.42 10.47
CA TYR A 43 12.82 18.84 10.78
C TYR A 43 11.94 19.35 11.94
N ASP A 44 10.94 18.60 12.41
CA ASP A 44 10.05 19.02 13.51
C ASP A 44 10.78 19.14 14.86
N ASP A 45 11.88 18.41 15.07
CA ASP A 45 12.68 18.48 16.30
C ASP A 45 13.51 19.78 16.42
N ASP A 46 13.67 20.54 15.32
CA ASP A 46 14.50 21.75 15.27
C ASP A 46 13.70 23.07 15.35
N MET A 47 12.37 23.02 15.43
CA MET A 47 11.56 24.24 15.58
C MET A 47 11.45 24.65 17.06
N PRO A 48 12.01 25.81 17.48
CA PRO A 48 11.82 26.28 18.84
C PRO A 48 10.35 26.65 19.03
N SER A 49 9.70 26.04 20.02
CA SER A 49 8.40 26.48 20.50
C SER A 49 8.53 27.94 20.94
N GLN A 50 7.86 28.84 20.22
CA GLN A 50 7.71 30.25 20.57
C GLN A 50 7.11 30.40 21.98
#